data_AF-A0A654ITR9-F1
#
_entry.id   AF-A0A654ITR9-F1
#
_cell.length_a   1.000
_cell.length_b   1.000
_cell.length_c   1.000
_cell.angle_alpha   90.00
_cell.angle_beta   90.00
_cell.angle_gamma   90.00
#
_symmetry.space_group_name_H-M   'P 1'
#
loop_
_entity.id
_entity.type
_entity.pdbx_description
1 polymer ?
#
loop_
_entity_poly.entity_id
_entity_poly.type
_entity_poly.pdbx_seq_one_letter_code
_entity_poly.pdbx_strand_id
1 'polypeptide(L)'
;MKKNRKYIYIFISLVLVSLIGLVSYFSFSNKNNNIEKIELKLQDDNKKWDLFLNYDYVDMLLNLVYKDPKEKQIYIEQQKSIDSSKTLNELKDYLSYANGVVANYSYDDLANKENEPLLRKNNSKKLDEFFEKNWLWTFYNLDKFEYVLFDISDQFINQRDQASINSQKDSLNYNAFRKIKSNKMQQVVLEQKSDNNYKLYLLSTDWNILTIDITKTNQKTTVDISTYIHIHPDFYKNLFDPFLHFDLRQYVKGEILHLKSAKDQTHTKYDEKFGGKPLRLVLINVDNN
;
A
#
# COMPACT_ATOMS: atom_id res chain seq x y z
N MET A 1 20.12 -19.58 53.70
CA MET A 1 19.80 -18.74 52.51
C MET A 1 19.06 -19.56 51.42
N LYS A 2 17.80 -19.95 51.63
CA LYS A 2 17.01 -20.79 50.69
C LYS A 2 15.63 -20.19 50.35
N LYS A 3 15.52 -18.87 50.15
CA LYS A 3 14.23 -18.21 49.83
C LYS A 3 14.14 -17.50 48.47
N ASN A 4 15.22 -17.36 47.70
CA ASN A 4 15.20 -16.55 46.46
C ASN A 4 15.12 -17.35 45.15
N ARG A 5 15.05 -18.70 45.18
CA ARG A 5 15.03 -19.50 43.94
C ARG A 5 13.67 -19.53 43.23
N LYS A 6 12.55 -19.26 43.92
CA LYS A 6 11.20 -19.29 43.31
C LYS A 6 10.92 -18.11 42.38
N TYR A 7 11.52 -16.95 42.62
CA TYR A 7 11.30 -15.76 41.79
C TYR A 7 12.10 -15.78 40.48
N ILE A 8 13.23 -16.51 40.43
CA ILE A 8 14.05 -16.66 39.23
C ILE A 8 13.30 -17.45 38.15
N TYR A 9 12.57 -18.51 38.52
CA TYR A 9 11.78 -19.30 37.58
C TYR A 9 10.53 -18.56 37.06
N ILE A 10 9.95 -17.66 37.86
CA ILE A 10 8.83 -16.81 37.43
C ILE A 10 9.32 -15.74 36.45
N PHE A 11 10.53 -15.20 36.65
CA PHE A 11 11.13 -14.23 35.73
C PHE A 11 11.53 -14.86 34.39
N ILE A 12 12.03 -16.09 34.39
CA ILE A 12 12.37 -16.83 33.16
C ILE A 12 11.10 -17.24 32.38
N SER A 13 10.01 -17.57 33.09
CA SER A 13 8.70 -17.84 32.48
C SER A 13 8.09 -16.61 31.80
N LEU A 14 8.24 -15.41 32.39
CA LEU A 14 7.71 -14.17 31.80
C LEU A 14 8.46 -13.72 30.54
N VAL A 15 9.75 -14.04 30.42
CA VAL A 15 10.57 -13.70 29.23
C VAL A 15 10.34 -14.69 28.08
N LEU A 16 9.87 -15.91 28.35
CA LEU A 16 9.55 -16.90 27.31
C LEU A 16 8.19 -16.66 26.63
N VAL A 17 7.25 -15.99 27.30
CA VAL A 17 5.92 -15.69 26.72
C VAL A 17 5.93 -14.46 25.80
N SER A 18 7.00 -13.64 25.79
CA SER A 18 7.14 -12.52 24.84
C SER A 18 7.67 -12.92 23.45
N LEU A 19 7.98 -14.21 23.23
CA LEU A 19 8.53 -14.73 21.97
C LEU A 19 7.49 -15.37 21.03
N ILE A 20 6.21 -15.40 21.39
CA ILE A 20 5.14 -15.89 20.49
C ILE A 20 4.44 -14.70 19.82
N GLY A 21 5.23 -14.00 19.03
CA GLY A 21 4.76 -13.23 17.89
C GLY A 21 5.76 -13.51 16.79
N LEU A 22 5.59 -14.65 16.11
CA LEU A 22 6.36 -14.96 14.90
C LEU A 22 5.97 -13.94 13.83
N VAL A 23 6.59 -12.77 13.88
CA VAL A 23 6.64 -11.87 12.74
C VAL A 23 7.84 -12.33 11.93
N SER A 24 7.59 -13.14 10.91
CA SER A 24 8.60 -13.45 9.89
C SER A 24 8.85 -12.19 9.08
N TYR A 25 9.83 -11.39 9.52
CA TYR A 25 10.32 -10.21 8.80
C TYR A 25 11.24 -10.64 7.67
N PHE A 26 10.73 -10.72 6.45
CA PHE A 26 11.58 -10.81 5.28
C PHE A 26 12.10 -9.41 4.92
N SER A 27 13.39 -9.12 5.17
CA SER A 27 14.09 -8.02 4.50
C SER A 27 14.61 -8.55 3.19
N PHE A 28 14.12 -8.03 2.08
CA PHE A 28 14.78 -8.19 0.80
C PHE A 28 15.75 -7.02 0.62
N SER A 29 17.04 -7.30 0.81
CA SER A 29 18.09 -6.43 0.28
C SER A 29 18.28 -6.84 -1.17
N ASN A 30 17.97 -5.93 -2.09
CA ASN A 30 18.14 -6.15 -3.52
C ASN A 30 19.57 -6.64 -3.75
N LYS A 31 19.75 -7.82 -4.35
CA LYS A 31 21.09 -8.32 -4.69
C LYS A 31 21.79 -7.25 -5.52
N ASN A 32 22.85 -6.68 -4.97
CA ASN A 32 23.64 -5.64 -5.59
C ASN A 32 24.52 -6.28 -6.69
N ASN A 33 23.86 -6.79 -7.74
CA ASN A 33 24.55 -7.01 -8.99
C ASN A 33 24.82 -5.62 -9.55
N ASN A 34 26.07 -5.34 -9.92
CA ASN A 34 26.45 -4.14 -10.66
C ASN A 34 25.64 -4.07 -11.97
N ILE A 35 24.43 -3.53 -11.89
CA ILE A 35 23.67 -3.10 -13.04
C ILE A 35 24.24 -1.71 -13.32
N GLU A 36 25.20 -1.67 -14.24
CA GLU A 36 25.52 -0.42 -14.93
C GLU A 36 24.20 0.25 -15.27
N LYS A 37 24.07 1.52 -14.84
CA LYS A 37 22.88 2.34 -14.99
C LYS A 37 22.72 2.72 -16.46
N ILE A 38 22.46 1.72 -17.28
CA ILE A 38 22.06 1.87 -18.66
C ILE A 38 20.54 2.02 -18.59
N GLU A 39 20.10 3.27 -18.55
CA GLU A 39 18.70 3.64 -18.77
C GLU A 39 18.39 3.47 -20.28
N LEU A 40 18.53 2.23 -20.77
CA LEU A 40 17.99 1.85 -22.07
C LEU A 40 16.48 1.99 -21.90
N LYS A 41 15.86 2.88 -22.69
CA LYS A 41 14.42 2.84 -22.92
C LYS A 41 14.10 1.45 -23.45
N LEU A 42 13.76 0.51 -22.57
CA LEU A 42 13.21 -0.78 -22.93
C LEU A 42 11.89 -0.47 -23.63
N GLN A 43 11.91 -0.39 -24.96
CA GLN A 43 10.71 -0.18 -25.76
C GLN A 43 9.89 -1.48 -25.90
N ASP A 44 10.51 -2.61 -25.60
CA ASP A 44 9.91 -3.93 -25.66
C ASP A 44 9.16 -4.23 -24.34
N ASP A 45 7.84 -4.27 -24.42
CA ASP A 45 6.95 -4.52 -23.27
C ASP A 45 7.18 -5.90 -22.65
N ASN A 46 7.55 -6.91 -23.45
CA ASN A 46 7.86 -8.24 -22.92
C ASN A 46 9.08 -8.20 -21.98
N LYS A 47 10.12 -7.44 -22.35
CA LYS A 47 11.31 -7.29 -21.51
C LYS A 47 11.02 -6.53 -20.22
N LYS A 48 10.10 -5.56 -20.25
CA LYS A 48 9.65 -4.85 -19.05
C LYS A 48 8.90 -5.78 -18.11
N TRP A 49 8.00 -6.60 -18.64
CA TRP A 49 7.30 -7.64 -17.89
C TRP A 49 8.27 -8.63 -17.25
N ASP A 50 9.25 -9.13 -17.99
CA ASP A 50 10.23 -10.08 -17.46
C ASP A 50 11.07 -9.45 -16.34
N LEU A 51 11.48 -8.18 -16.51
CA LEU A 51 12.18 -7.44 -15.45
C LEU A 51 11.29 -7.24 -14.21
N PHE A 52 10.01 -6.92 -14.39
CA PHE A 52 9.06 -6.77 -13.30
C PHE A 52 8.84 -8.08 -12.53
N LEU A 53 8.64 -9.19 -13.25
CA LEU A 53 8.43 -10.51 -12.65
C LEU A 53 9.67 -11.04 -11.91
N ASN A 54 10.87 -10.56 -12.29
CA ASN A 54 12.13 -10.91 -11.62
C ASN A 54 12.38 -10.14 -10.32
N TYR A 55 11.53 -9.18 -9.93
CA TYR A 55 11.65 -8.56 -8.63
C TYR A 55 11.25 -9.54 -7.51
N ASP A 56 12.11 -9.69 -6.50
CA ASP A 56 11.91 -10.61 -5.37
C ASP A 56 10.53 -10.46 -4.71
N TYR A 57 10.02 -9.22 -4.60
CA TYR A 57 8.72 -8.95 -3.99
C TYR A 57 7.54 -9.36 -4.88
N VAL A 58 7.70 -9.38 -6.20
CA VAL A 58 6.69 -9.86 -7.14
C VAL A 58 6.64 -11.38 -7.10
N ASP A 59 7.79 -12.06 -7.18
CA ASP A 59 7.84 -13.52 -7.06
C ASP A 59 7.34 -14.00 -5.69
N MET A 60 7.73 -13.31 -4.60
CA MET A 60 7.19 -13.58 -3.26
C MET A 60 5.66 -13.48 -3.24
N LEU A 61 5.08 -12.40 -3.78
CA LEU A 61 3.62 -12.21 -3.80
C LEU A 61 2.93 -13.29 -4.64
N LEU A 62 3.47 -13.61 -5.81
CA LEU A 62 2.94 -14.68 -6.66
C LEU A 62 2.99 -16.06 -5.98
N ASN A 63 4.10 -16.39 -5.32
CA ASN A 63 4.25 -17.64 -4.57
C ASN A 63 3.39 -17.66 -3.30
N LEU A 64 3.09 -16.49 -2.72
CA LEU A 64 2.15 -16.38 -1.61
C LEU A 64 0.72 -16.66 -2.07
N VAL A 65 0.33 -16.22 -3.27
CA VAL A 65 -1.03 -16.34 -3.80
C VAL A 65 -1.29 -17.70 -4.44
N TYR A 66 -0.34 -18.20 -5.25
CA TYR A 66 -0.47 -19.43 -6.04
C TYR A 66 0.50 -20.49 -5.56
N LYS A 67 -0.03 -21.60 -5.04
CA LYS A 67 0.77 -22.76 -4.63
C LYS A 67 1.16 -23.65 -5.81
N ASP A 68 0.27 -23.78 -6.81
CA ASP A 68 0.54 -24.54 -8.03
C ASP A 68 1.32 -23.67 -9.04
N PRO A 69 2.53 -24.07 -9.45
CA PRO A 69 3.28 -23.37 -10.50
C PRO A 69 2.52 -23.21 -11.83
N LYS A 70 1.63 -24.16 -12.18
CA LYS A 70 0.84 -24.08 -13.41
C LYS A 70 -0.23 -22.99 -13.32
N GLU A 71 -0.96 -22.92 -12.22
CA GLU A 71 -1.94 -21.86 -11.96
C GLU A 71 -1.25 -20.48 -11.96
N LYS A 72 -0.09 -20.39 -11.30
CA LYS A 72 0.74 -19.18 -11.31
C LYS A 72 1.08 -18.74 -12.74
N GLN A 73 1.56 -19.66 -13.58
CA GLN A 73 1.93 -19.32 -14.96
C GLN A 73 0.71 -18.92 -15.80
N ILE A 74 -0.39 -19.65 -15.68
CA ILE A 74 -1.64 -19.32 -16.39
C ILE A 74 -2.09 -17.90 -16.02
N TYR A 75 -2.05 -17.56 -14.74
CA TYR A 75 -2.40 -16.22 -14.28
C TYR A 75 -1.44 -15.16 -14.86
N ILE A 76 -0.13 -15.38 -14.81
CA ILE A 76 0.85 -14.44 -15.39
C ILE A 76 0.56 -14.18 -16.87
N GLU A 77 0.31 -15.22 -17.67
CA GLU A 77 0.01 -15.06 -19.10
C GLU A 77 -1.31 -14.33 -19.33
N GLN A 78 -2.34 -14.60 -18.51
CA GLN A 78 -3.59 -13.82 -18.55
C GLN A 78 -3.33 -12.34 -18.30
N GLN A 79 -2.49 -12.00 -17.32
CA GLN A 79 -2.18 -10.61 -16.97
C GLN A 79 -1.34 -9.91 -18.05
N LYS A 80 -0.40 -10.62 -18.69
CA LYS A 80 0.37 -10.11 -19.85
C LYS A 80 -0.53 -9.86 -21.07
N SER A 81 -1.60 -10.65 -21.23
CA SER A 81 -2.51 -10.55 -22.38
C SER A 81 -3.56 -9.43 -22.30
N ILE A 82 -3.62 -8.70 -21.18
CA ILE A 82 -4.57 -7.59 -20.98
C ILE A 82 -4.23 -6.44 -21.94
N ASP A 83 -5.21 -6.02 -22.74
CA ASP A 83 -5.11 -4.84 -23.59
C ASP A 83 -5.08 -3.57 -22.71
N SER A 84 -3.88 -3.08 -22.45
CA SER A 84 -3.66 -1.95 -21.55
C SER A 84 -4.39 -0.68 -22.00
N SER A 85 -4.45 -0.39 -23.30
CA SER A 85 -5.12 0.82 -23.80
C SER A 85 -6.63 0.74 -23.56
N LYS A 86 -7.24 -0.40 -23.88
CA LYS A 86 -8.67 -0.60 -23.63
C LYS A 86 -8.97 -0.58 -22.13
N THR A 87 -8.19 -1.29 -21.33
CA THR A 87 -8.37 -1.39 -19.89
C THR A 87 -8.23 -0.05 -19.17
N LEU A 88 -7.25 0.77 -19.54
CA LEU A 88 -7.10 2.09 -18.93
C LEU A 88 -8.30 3.01 -19.28
N ASN A 89 -8.85 2.93 -20.49
CA ASN A 89 -10.09 3.64 -20.83
C ASN A 89 -11.28 3.19 -19.96
N GLU A 90 -11.46 1.88 -19.78
CA GLU A 90 -12.54 1.34 -18.93
C GLU A 90 -12.37 1.77 -17.46
N LEU A 91 -11.13 1.74 -16.95
CA LEU A 91 -10.82 2.19 -15.60
C LEU A 91 -11.11 3.67 -15.38
N LYS A 92 -10.81 4.51 -16.38
CA LYS A 92 -11.10 5.95 -16.33
C LYS A 92 -12.61 6.21 -16.19
N ASP A 93 -13.43 5.46 -16.91
CA ASP A 93 -14.89 5.54 -16.78
C ASP A 93 -15.33 5.10 -15.39
N TYR A 94 -14.79 3.99 -14.86
CA TYR A 94 -15.18 3.50 -13.53
C TYR A 94 -14.80 4.50 -12.44
N LEU A 95 -13.58 5.02 -12.48
CA LEU A 95 -13.04 5.98 -11.53
C LEU A 95 -13.78 7.32 -11.54
N SER A 96 -14.36 7.71 -12.69
CA SER A 96 -15.19 8.92 -12.78
C SER A 96 -16.42 8.88 -11.87
N TYR A 97 -16.90 7.66 -11.52
CA TYR A 97 -18.07 7.47 -10.68
C TYR A 97 -17.77 6.80 -9.33
N ALA A 98 -16.60 6.17 -9.17
CA ALA A 98 -16.33 5.25 -8.05
C ALA A 98 -14.95 5.43 -7.39
N ASN A 99 -14.44 6.66 -7.33
CA ASN A 99 -13.26 6.96 -6.51
C ASN A 99 -13.65 7.44 -5.09
N GLY A 100 -12.67 7.48 -4.17
CA GLY A 100 -12.92 7.87 -2.77
C GLY A 100 -13.34 9.34 -2.59
N VAL A 101 -13.01 10.24 -3.52
CA VAL A 101 -13.54 11.62 -3.52
C VAL A 101 -15.03 11.59 -3.80
N VAL A 102 -15.46 10.92 -4.87
CA VAL A 102 -16.88 10.81 -5.23
C VAL A 102 -17.68 10.11 -4.13
N ALA A 103 -17.12 9.05 -3.52
CA ALA A 103 -17.77 8.32 -2.43
C ALA A 103 -18.13 9.23 -1.23
N ASN A 104 -17.27 10.21 -0.90
CA ASN A 104 -17.50 11.12 0.22
C ASN A 104 -18.62 12.16 -0.02
N TYR A 105 -19.01 12.42 -1.26
CA TYR A 105 -19.99 13.47 -1.60
C TYR A 105 -21.31 12.94 -2.20
N SER A 106 -21.46 11.63 -2.35
CA SER A 106 -22.44 11.09 -3.33
C SER A 106 -23.81 10.70 -2.78
N TYR A 107 -24.04 10.63 -1.46
CA TYR A 107 -25.39 10.36 -0.92
C TYR A 107 -25.54 10.62 0.58
N ASP A 108 -26.69 11.20 0.97
CA ASP A 108 -27.01 11.57 2.35
C ASP A 108 -27.39 10.38 3.25
N ASP A 109 -27.73 9.23 2.67
CA ASP A 109 -28.19 8.04 3.41
C ASP A 109 -27.11 6.96 3.47
N LEU A 110 -26.03 7.22 4.20
CA LEU A 110 -24.92 6.28 4.41
C LEU A 110 -25.36 4.92 4.98
N ALA A 111 -26.53 4.85 5.63
CA ALA A 111 -27.04 3.65 6.28
C ALA A 111 -27.71 2.67 5.29
N ASN A 112 -28.24 3.15 4.16
CA ASN A 112 -28.89 2.29 3.16
C ASN A 112 -28.18 2.30 1.80
N LYS A 113 -27.37 1.25 1.55
CA LYS A 113 -26.69 1.02 0.26
C LYS A 113 -27.64 0.78 -0.91
N GLU A 114 -28.93 0.55 -0.68
CA GLU A 114 -29.92 0.44 -1.76
C GLU A 114 -30.23 1.79 -2.43
N ASN A 115 -30.04 2.90 -1.70
CA ASN A 115 -30.26 4.27 -2.17
C ASN A 115 -29.04 4.88 -2.89
N GLU A 116 -27.95 4.11 -3.04
CA GLU A 116 -26.75 4.56 -3.74
C GLU A 116 -27.05 4.82 -5.23
N PRO A 117 -26.59 5.95 -5.81
CA PRO A 117 -26.78 6.23 -7.23
C PRO A 117 -26.31 5.06 -8.11
N LEU A 118 -27.16 4.63 -9.06
CA LEU A 118 -26.92 3.43 -9.87
C LEU A 118 -25.58 3.43 -10.59
N LEU A 119 -25.15 4.58 -11.12
CA LEU A 119 -23.85 4.71 -11.79
C LEU A 119 -22.69 4.46 -10.82
N ARG A 120 -22.75 4.98 -9.59
CA ARG A 120 -21.72 4.74 -8.59
C ARG A 120 -21.71 3.27 -8.17
N LYS A 121 -22.87 2.73 -7.79
CA LYS A 121 -23.01 1.32 -7.36
C LYS A 121 -22.45 0.35 -8.39
N ASN A 122 -22.80 0.54 -9.66
CA ASN A 122 -22.35 -0.33 -10.75
C ASN A 122 -20.85 -0.17 -11.03
N ASN A 123 -20.33 1.05 -11.07
CA ASN A 123 -18.91 1.28 -11.36
C ASN A 123 -18.00 0.91 -10.19
N SER A 124 -18.43 1.08 -8.94
CA SER A 124 -17.68 0.62 -7.76
C SER A 124 -17.50 -0.89 -7.80
N LYS A 125 -18.58 -1.64 -8.08
CA LYS A 125 -18.49 -3.10 -8.23
C LYS A 125 -17.53 -3.49 -9.36
N LYS A 126 -17.60 -2.83 -10.52
CA LYS A 126 -16.67 -3.10 -11.64
C LYS A 126 -15.22 -2.80 -11.28
N LEU A 127 -14.98 -1.72 -10.55
CA LEU A 127 -13.65 -1.32 -10.10
C LEU A 127 -13.07 -2.33 -9.10
N ASP A 128 -13.86 -2.73 -8.10
CA ASP A 128 -13.47 -3.73 -7.10
C ASP A 128 -13.16 -5.08 -7.78
N GLU A 129 -14.05 -5.53 -8.67
CA GLU A 129 -13.83 -6.77 -9.44
C GLU A 129 -12.59 -6.69 -10.33
N PHE A 130 -12.31 -5.53 -10.91
CA PHE A 130 -11.13 -5.33 -11.73
C PHE A 130 -9.86 -5.47 -10.90
N PHE A 131 -9.73 -4.75 -9.78
CA PHE A 131 -8.52 -4.78 -8.96
C PHE A 131 -8.29 -6.16 -8.34
N GLU A 132 -9.36 -6.85 -7.90
CA GLU A 132 -9.23 -8.20 -7.34
C GLU A 132 -8.73 -9.22 -8.40
N LYS A 133 -9.25 -9.15 -9.63
CA LYS A 133 -8.90 -10.09 -10.71
C LYS A 133 -7.57 -9.76 -11.39
N ASN A 134 -7.25 -8.46 -11.50
CA ASN A 134 -6.14 -7.96 -12.31
C ASN A 134 -5.07 -7.26 -11.46
N TRP A 135 -4.83 -7.74 -10.24
CA TRP A 135 -3.90 -7.12 -9.31
C TRP A 135 -2.46 -7.09 -9.85
N LEU A 136 -2.00 -8.12 -10.58
CA LEU A 136 -0.62 -8.15 -11.08
C LEU A 136 -0.42 -7.14 -12.22
N TRP A 137 -1.39 -7.05 -13.13
CA TRP A 137 -1.39 -6.00 -14.16
C TRP A 137 -1.48 -4.61 -13.55
N THR A 138 -2.30 -4.44 -12.50
CA THR A 138 -2.39 -3.18 -11.74
C THR A 138 -1.02 -2.85 -11.14
N PHE A 139 -0.36 -3.83 -10.54
CA PHE A 139 0.95 -3.61 -9.95
C PHE A 139 2.03 -3.29 -10.99
N TYR A 140 1.97 -3.92 -12.15
CA TYR A 140 2.85 -3.63 -13.28
C TYR A 140 2.67 -2.21 -13.81
N ASN A 141 1.44 -1.71 -13.92
CA ASN A 141 1.10 -0.39 -14.47
C ASN A 141 0.94 0.70 -13.40
N LEU A 142 1.63 0.59 -12.26
CA LEU A 142 1.49 1.58 -11.18
C LEU A 142 1.76 3.02 -11.61
N ASP A 143 2.61 3.21 -12.62
CA ASP A 143 2.98 4.51 -13.18
C ASP A 143 1.87 5.19 -13.98
N LYS A 144 0.81 4.46 -14.31
CA LYS A 144 -0.36 4.99 -15.01
C LYS A 144 -1.42 5.56 -14.06
N PHE A 145 -1.35 5.29 -12.76
CA PHE A 145 -2.37 5.74 -11.81
C PHE A 145 -2.12 7.16 -11.30
N GLU A 146 -3.18 7.95 -11.26
CA GLU A 146 -3.21 9.32 -10.76
C GLU A 146 -3.96 9.41 -9.43
N TYR A 147 -3.27 9.94 -8.43
CA TYR A 147 -3.77 10.11 -7.09
C TYR A 147 -3.96 11.59 -6.79
N VAL A 148 -4.95 11.93 -5.96
CA VAL A 148 -5.14 13.27 -5.43
C VAL A 148 -5.05 13.25 -3.91
N LEU A 149 -4.50 14.31 -3.32
CA LEU A 149 -4.51 14.49 -1.87
C LEU A 149 -5.96 14.38 -1.36
N PHE A 150 -6.16 13.49 -0.39
CA PHE A 150 -7.48 13.14 0.12
C PHE A 150 -7.54 13.40 1.61
N ASP A 151 -8.02 14.60 1.94
CA ASP A 151 -8.23 15.01 3.31
C ASP A 151 -9.47 14.32 3.89
N ILE A 152 -9.29 13.65 5.03
CA ILE A 152 -10.43 13.34 5.90
C ILE A 152 -10.47 14.52 6.84
N SER A 153 -11.52 15.33 6.75
CA SER A 153 -11.82 16.25 7.84
C SER A 153 -11.97 15.42 9.11
N ASP A 154 -10.93 15.39 9.93
CA ASP A 154 -10.97 14.71 11.20
C ASP A 154 -12.06 15.44 12.01
N GLN A 155 -13.11 14.72 12.41
CA GLN A 155 -14.26 15.32 13.10
C GLN A 155 -13.85 15.90 14.47
N PHE A 156 -12.62 15.65 14.91
CA PHE A 156 -12.00 16.23 16.11
C PHE A 156 -11.17 17.49 15.82
N ILE A 157 -10.86 17.82 14.55
CA ILE A 157 -10.27 19.12 14.18
C ILE A 157 -11.41 20.13 14.11
N ASN A 158 -11.65 20.76 15.26
CA ASN A 158 -12.58 21.87 15.39
C ASN A 158 -12.19 22.98 14.40
N GLN A 159 -13.15 23.32 13.52
CA GLN A 159 -13.12 24.28 12.41
C GLN A 159 -12.82 23.64 11.04
N ARG A 160 -13.90 23.31 10.34
CA ARG A 160 -13.94 23.02 8.88
C ARG A 160 -13.06 23.98 8.06
N ASP A 161 -12.95 25.23 8.49
CA ASP A 161 -12.10 26.24 7.86
C ASP A 161 -10.60 25.97 8.04
N GLN A 162 -10.16 25.48 9.19
CA GLN A 162 -8.76 25.08 9.40
C GLN A 162 -8.42 23.81 8.62
N ALA A 163 -9.34 22.84 8.56
CA ALA A 163 -9.16 21.66 7.70
C ALA A 163 -9.04 22.06 6.22
N SER A 164 -9.92 22.97 5.75
CA SER A 164 -9.85 23.52 4.39
C SER A 164 -8.53 24.26 4.12
N ILE A 165 -8.07 25.10 5.06
CA ILE A 165 -6.79 25.83 4.94
C ILE A 165 -5.61 24.85 4.91
N ASN A 166 -5.60 23.83 5.77
CA ASN A 166 -4.56 22.81 5.79
C ASN A 166 -4.55 22.00 4.50
N SER A 167 -5.72 21.58 4.01
CA SER A 167 -5.86 20.89 2.72
C SER A 167 -5.33 21.71 1.55
N GLN A 168 -5.64 23.02 1.50
CA GLN A 168 -5.08 23.93 0.49
C GLN A 168 -3.56 24.07 0.62
N LYS A 169 -3.07 24.25 1.85
CA LYS A 169 -1.64 24.36 2.13
C LYS A 169 -0.88 23.08 1.74
N ASP A 170 -1.46 21.92 2.01
CA ASP A 170 -0.86 20.63 1.68
C ASP A 170 -0.90 20.40 0.16
N SER A 171 -2.00 20.76 -0.49
CA SER A 171 -2.11 20.73 -1.96
C SER A 171 -1.05 21.58 -2.65
N LEU A 172 -0.75 22.77 -2.11
CA LEU A 172 0.31 23.66 -2.60
C LEU A 172 1.71 23.11 -2.32
N ASN A 173 1.92 22.52 -1.13
CA ASN A 173 3.25 22.11 -0.68
C ASN A 173 3.69 20.73 -1.21
N TYR A 174 2.75 19.84 -1.51
CA TYR A 174 3.03 18.43 -1.80
C TYR A 174 2.55 17.98 -3.19
N ASN A 175 2.09 18.93 -4.01
CA ASN A 175 1.36 18.73 -5.26
C ASN A 175 0.03 17.99 -5.04
N ALA A 176 -1.07 18.68 -5.31
CA ALA A 176 -2.42 18.13 -5.17
C ALA A 176 -2.59 16.79 -5.92
N PHE A 177 -1.95 16.65 -7.08
CA PHE A 177 -2.00 15.45 -7.92
C PHE A 177 -0.64 14.77 -7.95
N ARG A 178 -0.67 13.43 -7.94
CA ARG A 178 0.53 12.60 -7.89
C ARG A 178 0.41 11.36 -8.76
N LYS A 179 1.51 11.03 -9.44
CA LYS A 179 1.74 9.73 -10.07
C LYS A 179 2.92 9.06 -9.38
N ILE A 180 2.85 7.74 -9.25
CA ILE A 180 4.03 6.96 -8.88
C ILE A 180 4.93 6.85 -10.11
N LYS A 181 6.24 7.04 -9.97
CA LYS A 181 7.13 7.06 -11.14
C LYS A 181 7.35 5.70 -11.81
N SER A 182 7.25 4.60 -11.06
CA SER A 182 7.48 3.25 -11.58
C SER A 182 6.90 2.17 -10.66
N ASN A 183 6.79 0.95 -11.16
CA ASN A 183 6.46 -0.25 -10.38
C ASN A 183 7.65 -0.81 -9.56
N LYS A 184 8.80 -0.13 -9.55
CA LYS A 184 9.97 -0.52 -8.77
C LYS A 184 9.83 -0.09 -7.31
N MET A 185 10.02 -1.04 -6.40
CA MET A 185 9.97 -0.80 -4.95
C MET A 185 11.37 -0.81 -4.36
N GLN A 186 11.66 0.17 -3.50
CA GLN A 186 12.96 0.27 -2.82
C GLN A 186 12.98 -0.43 -1.47
N GLN A 187 11.84 -0.50 -0.77
CA GLN A 187 11.69 -1.25 0.47
C GLN A 187 10.35 -1.96 0.45
N VAL A 188 10.33 -3.17 0.99
CA VAL A 188 9.17 -4.07 1.02
C VAL A 188 9.12 -4.71 2.39
N VAL A 189 7.95 -4.72 3.02
CA VAL A 189 7.72 -5.36 4.31
C VAL A 189 6.44 -6.17 4.25
N LEU A 190 6.54 -7.48 4.48
CA LEU A 190 5.38 -8.36 4.62
C LEU A 190 5.03 -8.48 6.12
N GLU A 191 3.83 -8.06 6.48
CA GLU A 191 3.22 -8.30 7.78
C GLU A 191 2.30 -9.52 7.68
N GLN A 192 2.42 -10.45 8.62
CA GLN A 192 1.41 -11.48 8.85
C GLN A 192 0.49 -11.03 9.99
N LYS A 193 -0.72 -10.58 9.65
CA LYS A 193 -1.74 -10.13 10.62
C LYS A 193 -2.34 -11.32 11.39
N SER A 194 -2.55 -12.43 10.68
CA SER A 194 -2.95 -13.73 11.25
C SER A 194 -2.54 -14.86 10.30
N ASP A 195 -2.81 -16.12 10.64
CA ASP A 195 -2.44 -17.30 9.83
C ASP A 195 -2.80 -17.16 8.33
N ASN A 196 -3.93 -16.51 8.06
CA ASN A 196 -4.52 -16.38 6.74
C ASN A 196 -4.54 -14.95 6.19
N ASN A 197 -4.14 -13.95 6.97
CA ASN A 197 -4.21 -12.55 6.57
C ASN A 197 -2.82 -11.94 6.58
N TYR A 198 -2.43 -11.39 5.44
CA TYR A 198 -1.14 -10.74 5.25
C TYR A 198 -1.37 -9.33 4.73
N LYS A 199 -0.45 -8.43 5.06
CA LYS A 199 -0.40 -7.09 4.48
C LYS A 199 1.01 -6.80 3.99
N LEU A 200 1.13 -6.51 2.71
CA LEU A 200 2.38 -6.13 2.08
C LEU A 200 2.45 -4.61 2.05
N TYR A 201 3.47 -4.04 2.69
CA TYR A 201 3.80 -2.63 2.62
C TYR A 201 4.92 -2.44 1.60
N LEU A 202 4.74 -1.48 0.71
CA LEU A 202 5.64 -1.19 -0.39
C LEU A 202 6.02 0.28 -0.34
N LEU A 203 7.32 0.57 -0.38
CA LEU A 203 7.83 1.92 -0.55
C LEU A 203 8.38 2.05 -1.96
N SER A 204 7.74 2.90 -2.77
CA SER A 204 8.18 3.18 -4.14
C SER A 204 9.47 4.01 -4.16
N THR A 205 10.17 4.02 -5.30
CA THR A 205 11.39 4.81 -5.50
C THR A 205 11.19 6.32 -5.39
N ASP A 206 9.96 6.78 -5.51
CA ASP A 206 9.56 8.16 -5.29
C ASP A 206 8.82 8.37 -3.96
N TRP A 207 8.97 7.44 -3.01
CA TRP A 207 8.56 7.62 -1.61
C TRP A 207 7.05 7.71 -1.40
N ASN A 208 6.30 6.90 -2.15
CA ASN A 208 4.92 6.59 -1.85
C ASN A 208 4.87 5.27 -1.07
N ILE A 209 4.08 5.24 -0.01
CA ILE A 209 3.76 4.01 0.73
C ILE A 209 2.46 3.45 0.15
N LEU A 210 2.53 2.24 -0.39
CA LEU A 210 1.38 1.48 -0.87
C LEU A 210 1.17 0.24 0.01
N THR A 211 -0.05 -0.27 0.03
CA THR A 211 -0.36 -1.50 0.74
C THR A 211 -1.18 -2.45 -0.12
N ILE A 212 -0.88 -3.75 0.01
CA ILE A 212 -1.66 -4.83 -0.59
C ILE A 212 -2.09 -5.76 0.54
N ASP A 213 -3.38 -5.97 0.73
CA ASP A 213 -3.92 -6.94 1.68
C ASP A 213 -4.14 -8.28 0.96
N ILE A 214 -3.68 -9.38 1.57
CA ILE A 214 -3.85 -10.74 1.07
C ILE A 214 -4.61 -11.57 2.10
N THR A 215 -5.77 -12.07 1.70
CA THR A 215 -6.65 -12.91 2.53
C THR A 215 -6.74 -14.30 1.94
N LYS A 216 -6.37 -15.32 2.71
CA LYS A 216 -6.46 -16.73 2.33
C LYS A 216 -7.66 -17.39 3.01
N THR A 217 -8.57 -17.90 2.20
CA THR A 217 -9.63 -18.79 2.69
C THR A 217 -9.37 -20.20 2.18
N ASN A 218 -10.11 -21.19 2.70
CA ASN A 218 -9.99 -22.58 2.24
C ASN A 218 -10.31 -22.76 0.74
N GLN A 219 -10.97 -21.77 0.12
CA GLN A 219 -11.49 -21.86 -1.26
C GLN A 219 -10.81 -20.86 -2.21
N LYS A 220 -10.35 -19.71 -1.70
CA LYS A 220 -9.85 -18.60 -2.52
C LYS A 220 -8.78 -17.79 -1.76
N THR A 221 -7.75 -17.37 -2.48
CA THR A 221 -6.88 -16.26 -2.06
C THR A 221 -7.38 -14.98 -2.74
N THR A 222 -7.68 -13.95 -1.94
CA THR A 222 -8.01 -12.61 -2.42
C THR A 222 -6.81 -11.69 -2.22
N VAL A 223 -6.53 -10.88 -3.24
CA VAL A 223 -5.48 -9.86 -3.23
C VAL A 223 -6.16 -8.52 -3.48
N ASP A 224 -5.99 -7.58 -2.55
CA ASP A 224 -6.60 -6.25 -2.60
C ASP A 224 -5.49 -5.20 -2.58
N ILE A 225 -5.31 -4.52 -3.72
CA ILE A 225 -4.37 -3.40 -3.83
C ILE A 225 -5.10 -2.14 -3.38
N SER A 226 -4.59 -1.49 -2.34
CA SER A 226 -5.20 -0.26 -1.84
C SER A 226 -5.25 0.81 -2.92
N THR A 227 -6.43 1.40 -3.12
CA THR A 227 -6.63 2.60 -3.93
C THR A 227 -6.12 3.87 -3.25
N TYR A 228 -5.50 3.73 -2.07
CA TYR A 228 -4.85 4.81 -1.34
C TYR A 228 -3.35 4.61 -1.28
N ILE A 229 -2.63 5.73 -1.33
CA ILE A 229 -1.20 5.79 -1.07
C ILE A 229 -0.92 6.83 0.00
N HIS A 230 0.20 6.69 0.69
CA HIS A 230 0.57 7.58 1.78
C HIS A 230 1.95 8.20 1.55
N ILE A 231 2.12 9.44 2.01
CA ILE A 231 3.36 10.20 1.90
C ILE A 231 3.64 10.86 3.24
N HIS A 232 4.91 10.89 3.65
CA HIS A 232 5.30 11.64 4.83
C HIS A 232 5.70 13.08 4.45
N PRO A 233 5.04 14.11 5.01
CA PRO A 233 5.24 15.51 4.61
C PRO A 233 6.69 15.98 4.66
N ASP A 234 7.38 15.84 5.80
CA ASP A 234 8.73 16.38 5.96
C ASP A 234 9.77 15.52 5.27
N PHE A 235 9.51 14.22 5.18
CA PHE A 235 10.34 13.34 4.39
C PHE A 235 10.33 13.75 2.91
N TYR A 236 9.16 14.03 2.36
CA TYR A 236 9.02 14.45 0.97
C TYR A 236 9.64 15.81 0.67
N LYS A 237 9.59 16.77 1.61
CA LYS A 237 10.24 18.08 1.42
C LYS A 237 11.77 18.00 1.49
N ASN A 238 12.30 16.99 2.17
CA ASN A 238 13.72 16.86 2.47
C ASN A 238 14.32 15.57 1.89
N LEU A 239 13.88 15.15 0.69
CA LEU A 239 14.36 13.92 0.04
C LEU A 239 15.89 13.85 -0.17
N PHE A 240 16.57 15.00 -0.14
CA PHE A 240 18.01 15.12 -0.30
C PHE A 240 18.77 15.31 1.03
N ASP A 241 18.08 15.27 2.17
CA ASP A 241 18.73 15.33 3.49
C ASP A 241 19.42 13.99 3.77
N PRO A 242 20.76 13.94 3.86
CA PRO A 242 21.50 12.72 4.08
C PRO A 242 21.27 12.10 5.47
N PHE A 243 20.66 12.83 6.42
CA PHE A 243 20.37 12.35 7.77
C PHE A 243 18.93 11.86 7.93
N LEU A 244 18.06 12.15 6.95
CA LEU A 244 16.68 11.73 6.97
C LEU A 244 16.52 10.40 6.23
N HIS A 245 16.60 9.31 6.98
CA HIS A 245 16.38 7.97 6.46
C HIS A 245 15.01 7.43 6.89
N PHE A 246 14.13 7.25 5.91
CA PHE A 246 12.86 6.55 6.12
C PHE A 246 13.08 5.04 6.05
N ASP A 247 12.72 4.34 7.13
CA ASP A 247 12.78 2.89 7.24
C ASP A 247 11.36 2.34 7.32
N LEU A 248 10.89 1.76 6.21
CA LEU A 248 9.56 1.17 6.11
C LEU A 248 9.33 0.09 7.17
N ARG A 249 10.37 -0.63 7.60
CA ARG A 249 10.24 -1.63 8.67
C ARG A 249 9.90 -1.00 9.99
N GLN A 250 10.53 0.13 10.33
CA GLN A 250 10.23 0.85 11.58
C GLN A 250 8.83 1.46 11.54
N TYR A 251 8.43 2.00 10.39
CA TYR A 251 7.06 2.46 10.15
C TYR A 251 6.04 1.34 10.42
N VAL A 252 6.19 0.18 9.76
CA VAL A 252 5.27 -0.96 9.91
C VAL A 252 5.29 -1.51 11.34
N LYS A 253 6.46 -1.55 11.99
CA LYS A 253 6.55 -1.94 13.40
C LYS A 253 5.75 -0.99 14.30
N GLY A 254 5.83 0.32 14.05
CA GLY A 254 5.03 1.32 14.73
C GLY A 254 3.54 1.07 14.55
N GLU A 255 3.08 0.87 13.31
CA GLU A 255 1.68 0.59 12.97
C GLU A 255 1.14 -0.62 13.74
N ILE A 256 1.89 -1.73 13.74
CA ILE A 256 1.52 -2.96 14.45
C ILE A 256 1.38 -2.73 15.95
N LEU A 257 2.34 -2.01 16.56
CA LEU A 257 2.33 -1.73 17.98
C LEU A 257 1.18 -0.81 18.38
N HIS A 258 0.90 0.21 17.56
CA HIS A 258 -0.21 1.13 17.77
C HIS A 258 -1.57 0.41 17.72
N LEU A 259 -1.76 -0.52 16.77
CA LEU A 259 -2.97 -1.35 16.69
C LEU A 259 -3.14 -2.28 17.89
N LYS A 260 -2.05 -2.79 18.46
CA LYS A 260 -2.08 -3.65 19.65
C LYS A 260 -2.33 -2.88 20.94
N SER A 261 -1.93 -1.60 21.01
CA SER A 261 -2.12 -0.76 22.17
C SER A 261 -2.23 0.71 21.79
N ALA A 262 -3.39 1.30 22.04
CA ALA A 262 -3.61 2.73 21.86
C ALA A 262 -2.70 3.64 22.73
N LYS A 263 -1.99 3.06 23.71
CA LYS A 263 -1.00 3.77 24.54
C LYS A 263 0.41 3.74 23.96
N ASP A 264 0.66 2.90 22.94
CA ASP A 264 1.97 2.81 22.32
C ASP A 264 2.21 4.04 21.43
N GLN A 265 3.27 4.78 21.77
CA GLN A 265 3.66 6.01 21.07
C GLN A 265 4.71 5.76 19.99
N THR A 266 5.08 4.52 19.70
CA THR A 266 6.14 4.21 18.73
C THR A 266 5.77 4.73 17.35
N HIS A 267 4.52 4.51 16.92
CA HIS A 267 4.02 5.05 15.65
C HIS A 267 4.02 6.57 15.66
N THR A 268 3.43 7.20 16.67
CA THR A 268 3.38 8.67 16.79
C THR A 268 4.76 9.31 16.78
N LYS A 269 5.73 8.76 17.52
CA LYS A 269 7.11 9.25 17.54
C LYS A 269 7.82 9.07 16.21
N TYR A 270 7.51 7.98 15.51
CA TYR A 270 8.05 7.75 14.17
C TYR A 270 7.47 8.76 13.18
N ASP A 271 6.15 8.95 13.17
CA ASP A 271 5.45 9.96 12.38
C ASP A 271 5.98 11.38 12.64
N GLU A 272 6.12 11.77 13.90
CA GLU A 272 6.66 13.08 14.30
C GLU A 272 8.05 13.36 13.71
N LYS A 273 8.90 12.33 13.55
CA LYS A 273 10.21 12.47 12.89
C LYS A 273 10.10 12.86 11.41
N PHE A 274 8.96 12.57 10.77
CA PHE A 274 8.74 12.76 9.33
C PHE A 274 7.58 13.73 9.01
N GLY A 275 7.29 14.66 9.93
CA GLY A 275 6.29 15.71 9.72
C GLY A 275 4.89 15.36 10.20
N GLY A 276 4.78 14.37 11.10
CA GLY A 276 3.53 13.92 11.67
C GLY A 276 2.86 12.84 10.82
N LYS A 277 1.53 12.77 10.95
CA LYS A 277 0.70 11.74 10.32
C LYS A 277 0.91 11.75 8.79
N PRO A 278 1.07 10.58 8.14
CA PRO A 278 1.16 10.50 6.69
C PRO A 278 -0.05 11.15 6.01
N LEU A 279 0.21 11.94 4.97
CA LEU A 279 -0.83 12.44 4.09
C LEU A 279 -1.32 11.29 3.21
N ARG A 280 -2.64 11.18 3.09
CA ARG A 280 -3.28 10.16 2.28
C ARG A 280 -3.67 10.74 0.92
N LEU A 281 -3.39 10.00 -0.14
CA LEU A 281 -3.84 10.31 -1.48
C LEU A 281 -4.71 9.16 -1.99
N VAL A 282 -5.75 9.50 -2.74
CA VAL A 282 -6.71 8.53 -3.30
C VAL A 282 -6.60 8.48 -4.82
N LEU A 283 -6.69 7.27 -5.36
CA LEU A 283 -6.75 7.03 -6.79
C LEU A 283 -8.00 7.68 -7.38
N ILE A 284 -7.82 8.56 -8.36
CA ILE A 284 -8.92 9.28 -9.02
C ILE A 284 -8.99 9.06 -10.52
N ASN A 285 -7.88 8.67 -11.15
CA ASN A 285 -7.80 8.60 -12.60
C ASN A 285 -6.64 7.68 -13.04
N VAL A 286 -6.60 7.38 -14.34
CA VAL A 286 -5.50 6.70 -15.02
C VAL A 286 -5.07 7.49 -16.26
N ASP A 287 -3.79 7.40 -16.58
CA ASP A 287 -3.20 7.97 -17.79
C ASP A 287 -3.02 6.90 -18.87
N ASN A 288 -3.45 7.24 -20.09
CA ASN A 288 -3.32 6.39 -21.27
C ASN A 288 -2.08 6.71 -22.10
N ASN A 289 -1.33 7.77 -21.74
CA ASN A 289 -0.16 8.23 -22.48
C ASN A 289 1.15 7.63 -21.95
#